data_AF-A0A6L7WXA4-F1
#
_entry.id   AF-A0A6L7WXA4-F1
#
_cell.length_a   1.000
_cell.length_b   1.000
_cell.length_c   1.000
_cell.angle_alpha   90.00
_cell.angle_beta   90.00
_cell.angle_gamma   90.00
#
_symmetry.space_group_name_H-M   'P 1'
#
loop_
_entity.id
_entity.type
_entity.pdbx_description
1 polymer ?
#
loop_
_entity_poly.entity_id
_entity_poly.type
_entity_poly.pdbx_seq_one_letter_code
_entity_poly.pdbx_strand_id
1 'polypeptide(L)'
;MAPAPEPAERLNLLVLGVDQAESFVGNTDVIMIVSIDQASGTIFVLSLPRDLCLGACDGHASRINEVYKRQGIEALKQTLRYVTGLRIDHWMLVNFHGVEAIINQLGGVRVWSNREFDERFIYLETDEEIRLILDEGWNTLNGREAVAYGRSRKYDSGGDFARICRQQQVVRGLREQSLSPALIVNAPSLLASLSGAFKTDFPIASVPALGNLLLAIPQERINSWAVHARGQELMVWEQGLDGANLLRPDLHAIRDFVQDSLIESTRAHLDDQGNPTFVRDNCEDYFP
;
A
#
# COMPACT_ATOMS: atom_id res chain seq x y z
N MET A 1 29.11 -6.43 -12.07
CA MET A 1 27.79 -6.04 -11.57
C MET A 1 27.97 -4.68 -10.93
N ALA A 2 27.38 -3.63 -11.48
CA ALA A 2 27.44 -2.31 -10.84
C ALA A 2 26.72 -2.40 -9.48
N PRO A 3 27.21 -1.73 -8.42
CA PRO A 3 26.51 -1.70 -7.15
C PRO A 3 25.11 -1.08 -7.36
N ALA A 4 24.09 -1.67 -6.75
CA ALA A 4 22.78 -1.02 -6.63
C ALA A 4 22.99 0.37 -6.01
N PRO A 5 22.31 1.43 -6.48
CA PRO A 5 22.53 2.77 -5.97
C PRO A 5 22.29 2.82 -4.45
N GLU A 6 23.36 3.21 -3.73
CA GLU A 6 23.47 3.41 -2.28
C GLU A 6 22.82 4.77 -1.84
N PRO A 7 22.54 5.00 -0.55
CA PRO A 7 21.23 5.43 -0.05
C PRO A 7 21.08 6.94 0.25
N ALA A 8 21.36 7.81 -0.72
CA ALA A 8 21.20 9.26 -0.55
C ALA A 8 20.08 9.92 -1.38
N GLU A 9 19.57 9.26 -2.43
CA GLU A 9 18.61 9.88 -3.36
C GLU A 9 17.18 9.35 -3.21
N ARG A 10 17.00 8.21 -2.53
CA ARG A 10 15.72 7.50 -2.45
C ARG A 10 15.32 7.19 -1.01
N LEU A 11 14.10 7.59 -0.66
CA LEU A 11 13.47 7.36 0.64
C LEU A 11 12.44 6.23 0.52
N ASN A 12 12.65 5.12 1.23
CA ASN A 12 11.72 3.98 1.24
C ASN A 12 10.93 3.93 2.55
N LEU A 13 9.65 4.26 2.48
CA LEU A 13 8.69 4.21 3.58
C LEU A 13 7.87 2.93 3.50
N LEU A 14 7.88 2.14 4.57
CA LEU A 14 7.01 0.97 4.70
C LEU A 14 5.68 1.36 5.34
N VAL A 15 4.56 1.16 4.64
CA VAL A 15 3.21 1.37 5.14
C VAL A 15 2.57 0.02 5.43
N LEU A 16 2.13 -0.18 6.66
CA LEU A 16 1.54 -1.42 7.16
C LEU A 16 0.15 -1.18 7.72
N GLY A 17 -0.79 -2.03 7.32
CA GLY A 17 -2.15 -2.08 7.86
C GLY A 17 -2.36 -3.35 8.66
N VAL A 18 -2.67 -3.23 9.95
CA VAL A 18 -2.91 -4.38 10.85
C VAL A 18 -4.37 -4.79 10.80
N ASP A 19 -4.62 -6.10 10.81
CA ASP A 19 -5.95 -6.73 10.86
C ASP A 19 -6.63 -6.65 12.24
N GLN A 20 -6.50 -5.51 12.93
CA GLN A 20 -7.01 -5.29 14.27
C GLN A 20 -7.66 -3.91 14.36
N ALA A 21 -8.70 -3.79 15.19
CA ALA A 21 -9.38 -2.53 15.41
C ALA A 21 -8.62 -1.64 16.41
N GLU A 22 -8.32 -2.17 17.59
CA GLU A 22 -7.78 -1.38 18.72
C GLU A 22 -6.29 -1.60 19.00
N SER A 23 -5.73 -2.70 18.50
CA SER A 23 -4.34 -3.08 18.78
C SER A 23 -3.43 -2.90 17.57
N PHE A 24 -2.13 -2.84 17.83
CA PHE A 24 -1.09 -2.92 16.81
C PHE A 24 -0.40 -4.29 16.82
N VAL A 25 -1.06 -5.32 17.34
CA VAL A 25 -0.53 -6.69 17.44
C VAL A 25 -1.47 -7.61 16.67
N GLY A 26 -1.21 -7.73 15.37
CA GLY A 26 -2.01 -8.50 14.42
C GLY A 26 -1.23 -8.75 13.14
N ASN A 27 -1.86 -9.43 12.20
CA ASN A 27 -1.25 -9.67 10.91
C ASN A 27 -1.27 -8.39 10.07
N THR A 28 -0.21 -8.16 9.29
CA THR A 28 -0.14 -7.01 8.39
C THR A 28 -0.77 -7.36 7.04
N ASP A 29 -2.07 -7.10 6.90
CA ASP A 29 -2.85 -7.39 5.69
C ASP A 29 -2.59 -6.39 4.56
N VAL A 30 -2.04 -5.23 4.89
CA VAL A 30 -1.49 -4.26 3.93
C VAL A 30 0.01 -4.20 4.14
N ILE A 31 0.78 -4.45 3.07
CA ILE A 31 2.24 -4.35 3.05
C ILE A 31 2.61 -3.56 1.81
N MET A 32 2.95 -2.29 2.00
CA MET A 32 3.21 -1.37 0.90
C MET A 32 4.54 -0.64 1.12
N ILE A 33 5.40 -0.62 0.11
CA ILE A 33 6.65 0.14 0.12
C ILE A 33 6.45 1.37 -0.78
N VAL A 34 6.53 2.55 -0.20
CA VAL A 34 6.51 3.83 -0.91
C VAL A 34 7.96 4.31 -1.05
N SER A 35 8.47 4.27 -2.27
CA SER A 35 9.83 4.61 -2.65
C SER A 35 9.83 5.95 -3.37
N ILE A 36 10.39 6.98 -2.74
CA ILE A 36 10.41 8.35 -3.25
C ILE A 36 11.81 8.65 -3.77
N ASP A 37 11.94 8.83 -5.08
CA ASP A 37 13.16 9.31 -5.71
C ASP A 37 13.17 10.84 -5.73
N GLN A 38 14.06 11.43 -4.94
CA GLN A 38 14.19 12.89 -4.84
C GLN A 38 14.95 13.48 -6.03
N ALA A 39 15.80 12.70 -6.69
CA ALA A 39 16.60 13.16 -7.82
C ALA A 39 15.75 13.22 -9.10
N SER A 40 14.97 12.17 -9.38
CA SER A 40 14.04 12.17 -10.51
C SER A 40 12.68 12.78 -10.18
N GLY A 41 12.35 13.00 -8.90
CA GLY A 41 11.03 13.50 -8.50
C GLY A 41 9.91 12.52 -8.88
N THR A 42 10.07 11.24 -8.54
CA THR A 42 9.08 10.19 -8.83
C THR A 42 8.77 9.39 -7.58
N ILE A 43 7.56 8.82 -7.53
CA ILE A 43 7.14 7.93 -6.44
C ILE A 43 6.82 6.58 -7.06
N PHE A 44 7.42 5.54 -6.49
CA PHE A 44 7.12 4.15 -6.80
C PHE A 44 6.46 3.50 -5.58
N VAL A 45 5.26 2.96 -5.76
CA VAL A 45 4.50 2.28 -4.72
C VAL A 45 4.47 0.80 -5.07
N LEU A 46 5.02 -0.05 -4.20
CA LEU A 46 5.03 -1.50 -4.34
C LEU A 46 4.18 -2.14 -3.25
N SER A 47 3.07 -2.76 -3.64
CA SER A 47 2.29 -3.58 -2.71
C SER A 47 2.70 -5.05 -2.81
N LEU A 48 2.85 -5.71 -1.66
CA LEU A 48 3.13 -7.13 -1.57
C LEU A 48 1.88 -7.88 -1.06
N PRO A 49 1.57 -9.06 -1.60
CA PRO A 49 0.48 -9.88 -1.11
C PRO A 49 0.80 -10.42 0.28
N ARG A 50 -0.19 -10.36 1.16
CA ARG A 50 -0.06 -10.79 2.56
C ARG A 50 0.23 -12.29 2.72
N ASP A 51 -0.18 -13.09 1.73
CA ASP A 51 -0.10 -14.54 1.72
C ASP A 51 1.20 -15.06 1.07
N LEU A 52 2.17 -14.15 0.77
CA LEU A 52 3.52 -14.57 0.35
C LEU A 52 4.12 -15.48 1.40
N CYS A 53 4.47 -16.69 0.98
CA CYS A 53 5.07 -17.68 1.82
C CYS A 53 6.59 -17.68 1.70
N LEU A 54 7.29 -17.56 2.82
CA LEU A 54 8.74 -17.59 2.88
C LEU A 54 9.20 -18.84 3.64
N GLY A 55 10.03 -19.65 2.98
CA GLY A 55 10.56 -20.90 3.53
C GLY A 55 9.80 -22.14 3.04
N ALA A 56 9.48 -23.04 3.96
CA ALA A 56 8.99 -24.38 3.64
C ALA A 56 7.56 -24.40 3.07
N CYS A 57 6.75 -23.35 3.30
CA CYS A 57 5.35 -23.30 2.88
C CYS A 57 4.51 -24.47 3.36
N ASP A 58 4.80 -24.94 4.56
CA ASP A 58 4.15 -26.09 5.18
C ASP A 58 2.82 -25.74 5.87
N GLY A 59 2.30 -24.51 5.70
CA GLY A 59 1.05 -24.06 6.32
C GLY A 59 1.21 -23.46 7.71
N HIS A 60 2.34 -23.69 8.39
CA HIS A 60 2.70 -22.92 9.58
C HIS A 60 3.11 -21.49 9.19
N ALA A 61 3.24 -20.62 10.19
CA ALA A 61 3.52 -19.17 10.18
C ALA A 61 4.62 -18.67 9.21
N SER A 62 4.43 -18.97 7.93
CA SER A 62 5.33 -18.79 6.81
C SER A 62 4.85 -17.64 5.94
N ARG A 63 3.64 -17.12 6.20
CA ARG A 63 3.10 -15.96 5.52
C ARG A 63 3.81 -14.70 6.00
N ILE A 64 4.12 -13.83 5.06
CA ILE A 64 4.81 -12.56 5.33
C ILE A 64 4.01 -11.68 6.30
N ASN A 65 2.67 -11.74 6.27
CA ASN A 65 1.82 -10.93 7.15
C ASN A 65 1.90 -11.31 8.63
N GLU A 66 2.35 -12.51 8.97
CA GLU A 66 2.53 -12.95 10.35
C GLU A 66 3.88 -12.53 10.94
N VAL A 67 4.85 -12.13 10.10
CA VAL A 67 6.22 -11.84 10.53
C VAL A 67 6.24 -10.71 11.55
N TYR A 68 5.51 -9.62 11.30
CA TYR A 68 5.44 -8.49 12.24
C TYR A 68 4.84 -8.92 13.58
N LYS A 69 3.71 -9.64 13.57
CA LYS A 69 3.05 -10.13 14.79
C LYS A 69 3.97 -11.00 15.65
N ARG A 70 4.79 -11.84 15.01
CA ARG A 70 5.63 -12.84 15.68
C ARG A 70 6.99 -12.32 16.09
N GLN A 71 7.60 -11.49 15.26
CA GLN A 71 9.03 -11.15 15.33
C GLN A 71 9.29 -9.63 15.33
N GLY A 72 8.24 -8.82 15.19
CA GLY A 72 8.33 -7.37 15.22
C GLY A 72 8.77 -6.74 13.89
N ILE A 73 8.85 -5.41 13.90
CA ILE A 73 9.04 -4.59 12.70
C ILE A 73 10.41 -4.80 12.04
N GLU A 74 11.48 -5.00 12.82
CA GLU A 74 12.83 -5.16 12.27
C GLU A 74 12.97 -6.48 11.50
N ALA A 75 12.34 -7.56 11.98
CA ALA A 75 12.30 -8.83 11.25
C ALA A 75 11.51 -8.70 9.93
N LEU A 76 10.40 -7.95 9.93
CA LEU A 76 9.63 -7.69 8.72
C LEU A 76 10.44 -6.83 7.72
N LYS A 77 11.16 -5.79 8.18
CA LYS A 77 12.04 -4.97 7.32
C LYS A 77 13.13 -5.82 6.66
N GLN A 78 13.78 -6.70 7.41
CA GLN A 78 14.79 -7.62 6.86
C GLN A 78 14.18 -8.60 5.86
N THR A 79 12.99 -9.12 6.17
CA THR A 79 12.22 -10.01 5.30
C THR A 79 11.86 -9.33 3.98
N LEU A 80 11.36 -8.10 4.03
CA LEU A 80 11.03 -7.33 2.83
C LEU A 80 12.27 -7.01 2.01
N ARG A 81 13.39 -6.66 2.65
CA ARG A 81 14.67 -6.49 1.96
C ARG A 81 15.13 -7.77 1.28
N TYR A 82 14.93 -8.91 1.92
CA TYR A 82 15.22 -10.21 1.31
C TYR A 82 14.32 -10.48 0.10
N VAL A 83 13.03 -10.16 0.17
CA VAL A 83 12.10 -10.39 -0.95
C VAL A 83 12.32 -9.43 -2.12
N THR A 84 12.46 -8.12 -1.84
CA THR A 84 12.42 -7.07 -2.89
C THR A 84 13.78 -6.49 -3.23
N GLY A 85 14.80 -6.70 -2.38
CA GLY A 85 16.09 -6.02 -2.46
C GLY A 85 16.08 -4.59 -1.90
N LEU A 86 14.91 -4.04 -1.51
CA LEU A 86 14.79 -2.67 -1.04
C LEU A 86 15.10 -2.54 0.45
N ARG A 87 15.92 -1.55 0.80
CA ARG A 87 16.15 -1.17 2.21
C ARG A 87 15.02 -0.25 2.66
N ILE A 88 14.35 -0.59 3.76
CA ILE A 88 13.34 0.26 4.38
C ILE A 88 14.03 1.29 5.29
N ASP A 89 13.73 2.57 5.10
CA ASP A 89 14.25 3.69 5.89
C ASP A 89 13.39 3.93 7.13
N HIS A 90 12.10 4.10 6.90
CA HIS A 90 11.12 4.38 7.93
C HIS A 90 9.87 3.54 7.71
N TRP A 91 9.03 3.46 8.72
CA TRP A 91 7.78 2.71 8.65
C TRP A 91 6.64 3.45 9.33
N MET A 92 5.44 3.18 8.87
CA MET A 92 4.18 3.57 9.50
C MET A 92 3.30 2.34 9.59
N LEU A 93 2.76 2.11 10.78
CA LEU A 93 1.84 1.03 11.10
C LEU A 93 0.52 1.66 11.54
N VAL A 94 -0.56 1.28 10.87
CA VAL A 94 -1.90 1.81 11.14
C VAL A 94 -2.87 0.64 11.34
N ASN A 95 -3.84 0.81 12.24
CA ASN A 95 -4.93 -0.14 12.46
C ASN A 95 -6.23 0.42 11.84
N PHE A 96 -7.35 -0.30 11.92
CA PHE A 96 -8.58 0.14 11.24
C PHE A 96 -9.10 1.48 11.77
N HIS A 97 -9.21 1.64 13.10
CA HIS A 97 -9.62 2.92 13.68
C HIS A 97 -8.67 4.06 13.35
N GLY A 98 -7.39 3.76 13.20
CA GLY A 98 -6.41 4.75 12.78
C GLY A 98 -6.64 5.26 11.37
N VAL A 99 -6.91 4.35 10.42
CA VAL A 99 -7.30 4.71 9.06
C VAL A 99 -8.60 5.53 9.06
N GLU A 100 -9.60 5.09 9.84
CA GLU A 100 -10.87 5.81 9.96
C GLU A 100 -10.68 7.23 10.46
N ALA A 101 -9.90 7.41 11.54
CA ALA A 101 -9.62 8.70 12.14
C ALA A 101 -8.88 9.63 11.18
N ILE A 102 -7.86 9.13 10.48
CA ILE A 102 -7.10 9.91 9.48
C ILE A 102 -8.04 10.38 8.36
N ILE A 103 -8.83 9.48 7.78
CA ILE A 103 -9.74 9.81 6.67
C ILE A 103 -10.81 10.81 7.09
N ASN A 104 -11.46 10.58 8.25
CA ASN A 104 -12.49 11.48 8.76
C ASN A 104 -11.94 12.88 9.04
N GLN A 105 -10.72 12.97 9.57
CA GLN A 105 -10.07 14.23 9.87
C GLN A 105 -9.68 15.01 8.60
N LEU A 106 -9.49 14.31 7.47
CA LEU A 106 -9.26 14.91 6.15
C LEU A 106 -10.56 15.21 5.38
N GLY A 107 -11.73 14.93 5.97
CA GLY A 107 -13.03 15.18 5.34
C GLY A 107 -13.47 14.09 4.36
N GLY A 108 -12.91 12.89 4.45
CA GLY A 108 -13.18 11.76 3.58
C GLY A 108 -12.14 11.56 2.48
N VAL A 109 -12.25 10.45 1.74
CA VAL A 109 -11.33 10.08 0.66
C VAL A 109 -12.11 9.85 -0.64
N ARG A 110 -11.61 10.37 -1.75
CA ARG A 110 -12.21 10.12 -3.06
C ARG A 110 -11.68 8.81 -3.65
N VAL A 111 -12.59 7.99 -4.14
CA VAL A 111 -12.29 6.73 -4.84
C VAL A 111 -13.14 6.63 -6.10
N TRP A 112 -12.61 5.96 -7.12
CA TRP A 112 -13.35 5.58 -8.32
C TRP A 112 -13.84 4.14 -8.20
N SER A 113 -15.12 3.92 -8.50
CA SER A 113 -15.74 2.62 -8.60
C SER A 113 -16.10 2.33 -10.06
N ASN A 114 -15.67 1.19 -10.60
CA ASN A 114 -15.99 0.79 -11.98
C ASN A 114 -17.38 0.15 -12.14
N ARG A 115 -18.18 0.12 -11.06
CA ARG A 115 -19.57 -0.38 -11.02
C ARG A 115 -20.25 0.05 -9.72
N GLU A 116 -21.53 -0.26 -9.60
CA GLU A 116 -22.24 -0.15 -8.33
C GLU A 116 -21.75 -1.18 -7.30
N PHE A 117 -21.64 -0.75 -6.04
CA PHE A 117 -21.41 -1.60 -4.87
C PHE A 117 -22.63 -1.54 -3.97
N ASP A 118 -23.06 -2.69 -3.43
CA ASP A 118 -24.03 -2.79 -2.34
C ASP A 118 -23.66 -3.98 -1.46
N GLU A 119 -22.71 -3.76 -0.55
CA GLU A 119 -22.14 -4.82 0.28
C GLU A 119 -22.42 -4.58 1.76
N ARG A 120 -22.92 -5.61 2.45
CA ARG A 120 -22.95 -5.65 3.91
C ARG A 120 -21.67 -6.30 4.44
N PHE A 121 -20.99 -5.57 5.31
CA PHE A 121 -19.79 -5.96 6.02
C PHE A 121 -20.07 -6.03 7.51
N ILE A 122 -19.51 -7.05 8.15
CA ILE A 122 -19.46 -7.16 9.61
C ILE A 122 -17.99 -7.09 10.00
N TYR A 123 -17.65 -6.13 10.85
CA TYR A 123 -16.36 -6.04 11.48
C TYR A 123 -16.25 -7.18 12.50
N LEU A 124 -15.48 -8.22 12.17
CA LEU A 124 -15.33 -9.40 13.04
C LEU A 124 -14.75 -9.04 14.42
N GLU A 125 -14.05 -7.91 14.49
CA GLU A 125 -13.37 -7.44 15.69
C GLU A 125 -14.32 -6.70 16.65
N THR A 126 -15.41 -6.13 16.14
CA THR A 126 -16.35 -5.28 16.91
C THR A 126 -17.81 -5.72 16.82
N ASP A 127 -18.12 -6.72 15.98
CA ASP A 127 -19.47 -7.15 15.58
C ASP A 127 -20.33 -6.02 14.98
N GLU A 128 -19.72 -4.91 14.56
CA GLU A 128 -20.43 -3.80 13.94
C GLU A 128 -20.72 -4.08 12.47
N GLU A 129 -21.90 -3.69 12.00
CA GLU A 129 -22.29 -3.81 10.61
C GLU A 129 -22.18 -2.47 9.88
N ILE A 130 -21.66 -2.50 8.65
CA ILE A 130 -21.74 -1.39 7.70
C ILE A 130 -22.25 -1.89 6.36
N ARG A 131 -23.17 -1.14 5.76
CA ARG A 131 -23.58 -1.33 4.37
C ARG A 131 -22.87 -0.30 3.51
N LEU A 132 -21.94 -0.75 2.67
CA LEU A 132 -21.21 0.07 1.73
C LEU A 132 -21.99 0.14 0.41
N ILE A 133 -22.48 1.33 0.07
CA ILE A 133 -23.18 1.59 -1.19
C ILE A 133 -22.35 2.60 -1.99
N LEU A 134 -21.91 2.21 -3.19
CA LEU A 134 -21.18 3.09 -4.10
C LEU A 134 -21.88 3.09 -5.45
N ASP A 135 -21.99 4.26 -6.08
CA ASP A 135 -22.39 4.37 -7.47
C ASP A 135 -21.19 4.06 -8.38
N GLU A 136 -21.44 3.72 -9.64
CA GLU A 136 -20.38 3.73 -10.65
C GLU A 136 -19.83 5.16 -10.80
N GLY A 137 -18.51 5.29 -10.77
CA GLY A 137 -17.79 6.55 -10.87
C GLY A 137 -17.15 7.03 -9.57
N TRP A 138 -16.97 8.34 -9.45
CA TRP A 138 -16.32 8.96 -8.28
C TRP A 138 -17.23 8.98 -7.06
N ASN A 139 -16.76 8.41 -5.96
CA ASN A 139 -17.41 8.40 -4.66
C ASN A 139 -16.50 9.04 -3.61
N THR A 140 -17.09 9.69 -2.60
CA THR A 140 -16.35 10.18 -1.43
C THR A 140 -16.70 9.35 -0.23
N LEU A 141 -15.72 8.66 0.34
CA LEU A 141 -15.88 7.74 1.45
C LEU A 141 -15.47 8.40 2.76
N ASN A 142 -16.26 8.23 3.80
CA ASN A 142 -15.79 8.44 5.17
C ASN A 142 -14.84 7.31 5.60
N GLY A 143 -14.27 7.44 6.80
CA GLY A 143 -13.29 6.49 7.32
C GLY A 143 -13.80 5.04 7.34
N ARG A 144 -15.02 4.80 7.84
CA ARG A 144 -15.56 3.44 7.95
C ARG A 144 -15.87 2.85 6.58
N GLU A 145 -16.38 3.67 5.67
CA GLU A 145 -16.63 3.26 4.28
C GLU A 145 -15.33 2.92 3.55
N ALA A 146 -14.27 3.69 3.75
CA ALA A 146 -12.96 3.44 3.14
C ALA A 146 -12.29 2.16 3.66
N VAL A 147 -12.40 1.87 4.95
CA VAL A 147 -11.93 0.60 5.52
C VAL A 147 -12.74 -0.57 4.95
N ALA A 148 -14.08 -0.45 4.89
CA ALA A 148 -14.95 -1.46 4.28
C ALA A 148 -14.59 -1.70 2.81
N TYR A 149 -14.38 -0.62 2.05
CA TYR A 149 -13.95 -0.65 0.65
C TYR A 149 -12.63 -1.41 0.49
N GLY A 150 -11.60 -1.07 1.27
CA GLY A 150 -10.30 -1.74 1.26
C GLY A 150 -10.31 -3.20 1.75
N ARG A 151 -11.39 -3.65 2.42
CA ARG A 151 -11.58 -5.04 2.88
C ARG A 151 -12.50 -5.87 1.96
N SER A 152 -13.21 -5.25 1.01
CA SER A 152 -14.13 -5.94 0.09
C SER A 152 -13.46 -7.07 -0.68
N ARG A 153 -14.18 -8.20 -0.80
CA ARG A 153 -13.75 -9.40 -1.57
C ARG A 153 -14.84 -9.94 -2.49
N LYS A 154 -16.11 -9.60 -2.27
CA LYS A 154 -17.24 -10.28 -2.93
C LYS A 154 -17.41 -9.89 -4.38
N TYR A 155 -17.10 -8.66 -4.73
CA TYR A 155 -17.52 -8.14 -6.02
C TYR A 155 -16.48 -8.39 -7.12
N ASP A 156 -15.18 -8.37 -6.83
CA ASP A 156 -14.16 -8.56 -7.87
C ASP A 156 -13.78 -10.02 -8.07
N SER A 157 -13.85 -10.47 -9.33
CA SER A 157 -13.22 -11.70 -9.80
C SER A 157 -11.68 -11.70 -9.63
N GLY A 158 -11.09 -10.58 -9.20
CA GLY A 158 -9.65 -10.40 -8.99
C GLY A 158 -9.11 -10.84 -7.63
N GLY A 159 -9.96 -11.20 -6.67
CA GLY A 159 -9.52 -11.70 -5.37
C GLY A 159 -8.59 -10.74 -4.60
N ASP A 160 -7.49 -11.26 -4.06
CA ASP A 160 -6.51 -10.51 -3.26
C ASP A 160 -5.90 -9.31 -4.02
N PHE A 161 -5.68 -9.47 -5.32
CA PHE A 161 -5.13 -8.42 -6.18
C PHE A 161 -6.01 -7.18 -6.23
N ALA A 162 -7.31 -7.38 -6.44
CA ALA A 162 -8.23 -6.26 -6.51
C ALA A 162 -8.38 -5.55 -5.15
N ARG A 163 -8.23 -6.30 -4.04
CA ARG A 163 -8.12 -5.70 -2.70
C ARG A 163 -6.89 -4.81 -2.58
N ILE A 164 -5.72 -5.30 -3.00
CA ILE A 164 -4.48 -4.52 -3.00
C ILE A 164 -4.66 -3.23 -3.79
N CYS A 165 -5.28 -3.31 -4.97
CA CYS A 165 -5.47 -2.13 -5.79
C CYS A 165 -6.44 -1.10 -5.18
N ARG A 166 -7.53 -1.54 -4.53
CA ARG A 166 -8.40 -0.62 -3.74
C ARG A 166 -7.62 0.08 -2.62
N GLN A 167 -6.74 -0.64 -1.92
CA GLN A 167 -5.91 -0.06 -0.87
C GLN A 167 -4.95 1.00 -1.43
N GLN A 168 -4.35 0.75 -2.60
CA GLN A 168 -3.56 1.76 -3.30
C GLN A 168 -4.41 2.98 -3.69
N GLN A 169 -5.65 2.77 -4.14
CA GLN A 169 -6.56 3.87 -4.46
C GLN A 169 -6.92 4.72 -3.23
N VAL A 170 -7.16 4.11 -2.06
CA VAL A 170 -7.38 4.84 -0.81
C VAL A 170 -6.14 5.68 -0.46
N VAL A 171 -4.93 5.14 -0.62
CA VAL A 171 -3.67 5.89 -0.39
C VAL A 171 -3.52 7.06 -1.38
N ARG A 172 -3.88 6.86 -2.66
CA ARG A 172 -3.88 7.92 -3.67
C ARG A 172 -4.90 9.02 -3.35
N GLY A 173 -6.14 8.66 -3.04
CA GLY A 173 -7.16 9.63 -2.66
C GLY A 173 -6.80 10.39 -1.37
N LEU A 174 -6.15 9.71 -0.41
CA LEU A 174 -5.64 10.35 0.80
C LEU A 174 -4.60 11.43 0.48
N ARG A 175 -3.70 11.16 -0.48
CA ARG A 175 -2.75 12.16 -0.97
C ARG A 175 -3.49 13.36 -1.55
N GLU A 176 -4.43 13.15 -2.47
CA GLU A 176 -5.19 14.25 -3.09
C GLU A 176 -5.82 15.19 -2.04
N GLN A 177 -6.34 14.63 -0.94
CA GLN A 177 -6.91 15.41 0.16
C GLN A 177 -5.86 16.02 1.10
N SER A 178 -4.74 15.33 1.32
CA SER A 178 -3.66 15.76 2.24
C SER A 178 -2.81 16.90 1.68
N LEU A 179 -2.85 17.13 0.36
CA LEU A 179 -2.06 18.15 -0.32
C LEU A 179 -2.68 19.57 -0.28
N SER A 180 -3.64 19.83 0.60
CA SER A 180 -4.04 21.22 0.83
C SER A 180 -2.93 21.98 1.59
N PRO A 181 -2.53 23.20 1.15
CA PRO A 181 -1.50 23.98 1.84
C PRO A 181 -1.78 24.20 3.33
N ALA A 182 -3.07 24.31 3.70
CA ALA A 182 -3.50 24.46 5.09
C ALA A 182 -3.24 23.20 5.94
N LEU A 183 -3.39 22.00 5.37
CA LEU A 183 -3.14 20.75 6.09
C LEU A 183 -1.65 20.51 6.32
N ILE A 184 -0.79 20.90 5.37
CA ILE A 184 0.66 20.71 5.49
C ILE A 184 1.23 21.60 6.60
N VAL A 185 0.80 22.86 6.67
CA VAL A 185 1.21 23.78 7.75
C VAL A 185 0.76 23.25 9.11
N ASN A 186 -0.43 22.65 9.19
CA ASN A 186 -0.99 22.11 10.43
C ASN A 186 -0.66 20.63 10.67
N ALA A 187 0.17 20.00 9.82
CA ALA A 187 0.46 18.58 9.87
C ALA A 187 1.02 18.13 11.23
N PRO A 188 1.93 18.86 11.90
CA PRO A 188 2.41 18.45 13.22
C PRO A 188 1.30 18.37 14.28
N SER A 189 0.40 19.37 14.34
CA SER A 189 -0.75 19.34 15.25
C SER A 189 -1.75 18.24 14.91
N LEU A 190 -1.97 18.00 13.62
CA LEU A 190 -2.83 16.94 13.13
C LEU A 190 -2.29 15.56 13.53
N LEU A 191 -1.01 15.30 13.28
CA LEU A 191 -0.35 14.07 13.68
C LEU A 191 -0.31 13.88 15.19
N ALA A 192 -0.15 14.96 15.97
CA ALA A 192 -0.24 14.88 17.43
C ALA A 192 -1.64 14.43 17.87
N SER A 193 -2.70 14.97 17.26
CA SER A 193 -4.08 14.56 17.55
C SER A 193 -4.39 13.11 17.14
N LEU A 194 -3.64 12.58 16.16
CA LEU A 194 -3.76 11.22 15.64
C LEU A 194 -2.66 10.28 16.19
N SER A 195 -1.92 10.66 17.23
CA SER A 195 -0.80 9.86 17.74
C SER A 195 -1.19 8.47 18.26
N GLY A 196 -2.46 8.25 18.59
CA GLY A 196 -3.01 6.93 18.93
C GLY A 196 -3.47 6.09 17.73
N ALA A 197 -3.60 6.71 16.54
CA ALA A 197 -4.09 6.08 15.31
C ALA A 197 -3.01 5.26 14.59
N PHE A 198 -1.73 5.62 14.76
CA PHE A 198 -0.63 4.96 14.07
C PHE A 198 0.63 4.88 14.95
N LYS A 199 1.56 4.01 14.57
CA LYS A 199 2.93 3.96 15.09
C LYS A 199 3.90 4.22 13.94
N THR A 200 4.98 4.92 14.21
CA THR A 200 6.02 5.20 13.21
C THR A 200 7.36 5.48 13.86
N ASP A 201 8.45 5.24 13.14
CA ASP A 201 9.78 5.76 13.46
C ASP A 201 10.14 7.00 12.64
N PHE A 202 9.23 7.51 11.81
CA PHE A 202 9.46 8.70 11.01
C PHE A 202 9.50 9.95 11.91
N PRO A 203 10.56 10.77 11.83
CA PRO A 203 10.67 11.96 12.68
C PRO A 203 9.55 12.97 12.39
N ILE A 204 8.75 13.32 13.40
CA ILE A 204 7.66 14.31 13.27
C ILE A 204 8.17 15.65 12.72
N ALA A 205 9.39 16.06 13.10
CA ALA A 205 10.02 17.28 12.59
C ALA A 205 10.29 17.26 11.07
N SER A 206 10.40 16.08 10.47
CA SER A 206 10.62 15.89 9.02
C SER A 206 9.32 15.82 8.22
N VAL A 207 8.15 15.78 8.87
CA VAL A 207 6.85 15.66 8.20
C VAL A 207 6.56 16.84 7.24
N PRO A 208 6.79 18.11 7.61
CA PRO A 208 6.57 19.22 6.69
C PRO A 208 7.44 19.11 5.43
N ALA A 209 8.68 18.66 5.57
CA ALA A 209 9.59 18.45 4.43
C ALA A 209 9.08 17.32 3.52
N LEU A 210 8.62 16.20 4.09
CA LEU A 210 7.98 15.13 3.34
C LEU A 210 6.72 15.61 2.62
N GLY A 211 5.86 16.39 3.28
CA GLY A 211 4.65 16.97 2.69
C GLY A 211 4.97 17.87 1.49
N ASN A 212 5.97 18.74 1.60
CA ASN A 212 6.43 19.60 0.51
C ASN A 212 7.00 18.79 -0.67
N LEU A 213 7.74 17.72 -0.39
CA LEU A 213 8.25 16.81 -1.41
C LEU A 213 7.10 16.12 -2.16
N LEU A 214 6.10 15.61 -1.44
CA LEU A 214 4.94 14.95 -2.02
C LEU A 214 4.06 15.91 -2.86
N LEU A 215 4.01 17.20 -2.50
CA LEU A 215 3.37 18.26 -3.29
C LEU A 215 4.12 18.56 -4.59
N ALA A 216 5.45 18.57 -4.54
CA ALA A 216 6.28 18.94 -5.67
C ALA A 216 6.26 17.87 -6.78
N ILE A 217 6.00 16.61 -6.41
CA ILE A 217 5.89 15.51 -7.37
C ILE A 217 4.46 15.48 -7.93
N PRO A 218 4.24 15.71 -9.23
CA PRO A 218 2.90 15.66 -9.84
C PRO A 218 2.34 14.23 -9.84
N GLN A 219 1.01 14.10 -9.86
CA GLN A 219 0.31 12.81 -9.70
C GLN A 219 0.68 11.80 -10.77
N GLU A 220 0.96 12.27 -11.98
CA GLU A 220 1.35 11.45 -13.13
C GLU A 220 2.69 10.75 -12.88
N ARG A 221 3.56 11.31 -12.03
CA ARG A 221 4.87 10.73 -11.67
C ARG A 221 4.81 9.73 -10.52
N ILE A 222 3.60 9.27 -10.18
CA ILE A 222 3.37 8.22 -9.19
C ILE A 222 3.03 6.93 -9.92
N ASN A 223 3.93 5.97 -9.82
CA ASN A 223 3.75 4.62 -10.34
C ASN A 223 3.34 3.71 -9.18
N SER A 224 2.30 2.90 -9.36
CA SER A 224 1.93 1.88 -8.37
C SER A 224 1.91 0.52 -9.02
N TRP A 225 2.44 -0.44 -8.29
CA TRP A 225 2.60 -1.80 -8.75
C TRP A 225 2.24 -2.74 -7.61
N ALA A 226 1.53 -3.80 -7.94
CA ALA A 226 1.28 -4.90 -7.02
C ALA A 226 2.03 -6.14 -7.49
N VAL A 227 2.81 -6.76 -6.60
CA VAL A 227 3.39 -8.09 -6.86
C VAL A 227 2.22 -9.06 -6.95
N HIS A 228 1.97 -9.60 -8.14
CA HIS A 228 0.82 -10.44 -8.41
C HIS A 228 1.15 -11.58 -9.37
N ALA A 229 0.34 -12.63 -9.33
CA ALA A 229 0.56 -13.89 -10.05
C ALA A 229 0.00 -13.85 -11.49
N ARG A 230 -0.67 -12.76 -11.89
CA ARG A 230 -1.11 -12.59 -13.28
C ARG A 230 -0.03 -11.89 -14.10
N GLY A 231 0.29 -12.46 -15.26
CA GLY A 231 1.07 -11.82 -16.32
C GLY A 231 2.59 -11.94 -16.19
N GLN A 232 3.11 -12.19 -14.99
CA GLN A 232 4.53 -12.42 -14.73
C GLN A 232 4.70 -13.60 -13.77
N GLU A 233 5.68 -14.46 -14.02
CA GLU A 233 6.01 -15.64 -13.18
C GLU A 233 6.69 -15.22 -11.86
N LEU A 234 6.14 -14.22 -11.15
CA LEU A 234 6.69 -13.71 -9.89
C LEU A 234 6.42 -14.63 -8.71
N MET A 235 5.36 -15.43 -8.79
CA MET A 235 4.94 -16.32 -7.73
C MET A 235 4.02 -17.42 -8.25
N VAL A 236 4.00 -18.54 -7.53
CA VAL A 236 3.14 -19.69 -7.84
C VAL A 236 2.25 -20.02 -6.64
N TRP A 237 1.02 -20.46 -6.93
CA TRP A 237 0.14 -20.98 -5.90
C TRP A 237 0.65 -22.32 -5.40
N GLU A 238 0.71 -22.46 -4.09
CA GLU A 238 1.09 -23.69 -3.39
C GLU A 238 0.08 -23.96 -2.27
N GLN A 239 -0.25 -25.23 -2.05
CA GLN A 239 -1.09 -25.61 -0.93
C GLN A 239 -0.21 -26.01 0.25
N GLY A 240 -0.40 -25.33 1.39
CA GLY A 240 0.26 -25.69 2.64
C GLY A 240 -0.21 -27.06 3.16
N LEU A 241 0.56 -27.67 4.08
CA LEU A 241 0.16 -28.95 4.69
C LEU A 241 -1.10 -28.83 5.55
N ASP A 242 -1.44 -27.62 5.98
CA ASP A 242 -2.67 -27.24 6.67
C ASP A 242 -3.86 -27.01 5.72
N GLY A 243 -3.65 -27.14 4.41
CA GLY A 243 -4.66 -26.89 3.38
C GLY A 243 -4.81 -25.42 2.98
N ALA A 244 -4.00 -24.50 3.52
CA ALA A 244 -4.03 -23.09 3.16
C ALA A 244 -3.52 -22.85 1.73
N ASN A 245 -4.12 -21.87 1.04
CA ASN A 245 -3.58 -21.37 -0.22
C ASN A 245 -2.47 -20.36 0.08
N LEU A 246 -1.26 -20.66 -0.37
CA LEU A 246 -0.05 -19.88 -0.17
C LEU A 246 0.49 -19.40 -1.52
N LEU A 247 1.24 -18.30 -1.48
CA LEU A 247 1.93 -17.75 -2.65
C LEU A 247 3.43 -17.92 -2.48
N ARG A 248 4.03 -18.92 -3.12
CA ARG A 248 5.49 -19.09 -3.10
C ARG A 248 6.13 -18.09 -4.06
N PRO A 249 6.98 -17.16 -3.57
CA PRO A 249 7.63 -16.16 -4.42
C PRO A 249 8.81 -16.77 -5.19
N ASP A 250 8.96 -16.36 -6.45
CA ASP A 250 10.25 -16.40 -7.14
C ASP A 250 11.03 -15.12 -6.77
N LEU A 251 12.00 -15.27 -5.87
CA LEU A 251 12.76 -14.14 -5.34
C LEU A 251 13.64 -13.47 -6.41
N HIS A 252 14.08 -14.20 -7.43
CA HIS A 252 14.87 -13.62 -8.51
C HIS A 252 13.95 -12.78 -9.39
N ALA A 253 12.83 -13.35 -9.84
CA ALA A 253 11.87 -12.66 -10.67
C ALA A 253 11.28 -11.43 -9.97
N ILE A 254 10.95 -11.50 -8.67
CA ILE A 254 10.48 -10.34 -7.90
C ILE A 254 11.54 -9.25 -7.82
N ARG A 255 12.80 -9.59 -7.57
CA ARG A 255 13.86 -8.58 -7.47
C ARG A 255 14.12 -7.91 -8.82
N ASP A 256 14.15 -8.68 -9.90
CA ASP A 256 14.30 -8.15 -11.25
C ASP A 256 13.13 -7.22 -11.59
N PHE A 257 11.89 -7.67 -11.33
CA PHE A 257 10.70 -6.85 -11.48
C PHE A 257 10.80 -5.54 -10.70
N VAL A 258 11.17 -5.59 -9.42
CA VAL A 258 11.31 -4.38 -8.59
C VAL A 258 12.37 -3.43 -9.15
N GLN A 259 13.53 -3.94 -9.59
CA GLN A 259 14.58 -3.11 -10.19
C GLN A 259 14.13 -2.49 -11.51
N ASP A 260 13.53 -3.28 -12.39
CA ASP A 260 13.03 -2.83 -13.69
C ASP A 260 11.93 -1.80 -13.53
N SER A 261 10.95 -2.03 -12.65
CA SER A 261 9.87 -1.08 -12.37
C SER A 261 10.37 0.20 -11.70
N LEU A 262 11.40 0.13 -10.85
CA LEU A 262 12.04 1.33 -10.30
C LEU A 262 12.71 2.15 -11.39
N ILE A 263 13.45 1.51 -12.30
CA ILE A 263 14.09 2.19 -13.43
C ILE A 263 13.03 2.78 -14.36
N GLU A 264 11.99 2.00 -14.69
CA GLU A 264 10.89 2.42 -15.55
C GLU A 264 10.12 3.60 -14.94
N SER A 265 9.87 3.60 -13.64
CA SER A 265 9.19 4.71 -12.94
C SER A 265 9.89 6.07 -13.04
N THR A 266 11.18 6.09 -13.44
CA THR A 266 11.95 7.33 -13.65
C THR A 266 11.93 7.81 -15.10
N ARG A 267 11.46 6.99 -16.04
CA ARG A 267 11.43 7.30 -17.47
C ARG A 267 10.10 7.94 -17.85
N ALA A 268 10.17 8.92 -18.74
CA ALA A 268 8.98 9.40 -19.44
C ALA A 268 8.63 8.38 -20.54
N HIS A 269 7.39 7.90 -20.55
CA HIS A 269 6.77 7.22 -21.69
C HIS A 269 6.11 8.26 -22.58
N LEU A 270 5.80 7.92 -23.83
CA LEU A 270 5.00 8.79 -24.71
C LEU A 270 3.65 8.10 -24.95
N ASP A 271 2.54 8.83 -24.82
CA ASP A 271 1.24 8.34 -25.30
C ASP A 271 1.19 8.29 -26.83
N ASP A 272 0.08 7.80 -27.39
CA ASP A 272 -0.16 7.73 -28.83
C ASP A 272 -0.14 9.11 -29.53
N GLN A 273 -0.20 10.20 -28.75
CA GLN A 273 -0.18 11.59 -29.19
C GLN A 273 1.21 12.24 -29.03
N GLY A 274 2.19 11.49 -28.52
CA GLY A 274 3.56 11.96 -28.30
C GLY A 274 3.74 12.81 -27.03
N ASN A 275 2.77 12.82 -26.11
CA ASN A 275 2.89 13.51 -24.83
C ASN A 275 3.58 12.60 -23.80
N PRO A 276 4.46 13.16 -22.95
CA PRO A 276 5.10 12.40 -21.90
C PRO A 276 4.09 11.91 -20.84
N THR A 277 3.93 10.60 -20.72
CA THR A 277 3.18 9.92 -19.67
C THR A 277 4.13 9.21 -18.72
N PHE A 278 3.74 9.10 -17.46
CA PHE A 278 4.57 8.51 -16.42
C PHE A 278 3.83 7.42 -15.65
N VAL A 279 2.60 7.09 -16.04
CA VAL A 279 1.73 6.12 -15.37
C VAL A 279 1.83 4.79 -16.09
N ARG A 280 2.38 3.80 -15.39
CA ARG A 280 2.06 2.39 -15.61
C ARG A 280 1.64 1.83 -14.26
N ASP A 281 0.38 1.44 -14.17
CA ASP A 281 -0.17 0.76 -13.00
C ASP A 281 -0.86 -0.53 -13.44
N ASN A 282 -0.47 -1.67 -12.85
CA ASN A 282 -1.13 -2.93 -13.14
C ASN A 282 -2.54 -3.06 -12.51
N CYS A 283 -2.97 -2.04 -11.76
CA CYS A 283 -4.32 -1.84 -11.30
C CYS A 283 -5.20 -1.03 -12.28
N GLU A 284 -4.70 -0.57 -13.44
CA GLU A 284 -5.48 0.22 -14.42
C GLU A 284 -6.78 -0.48 -14.88
N ASP A 285 -6.76 -1.81 -15.00
CA ASP A 285 -7.96 -2.61 -15.31
C ASP A 285 -9.09 -2.50 -14.26
N TYR A 286 -8.74 -2.07 -13.04
CA TYR A 286 -9.65 -1.81 -11.94
C TYR A 286 -9.96 -0.31 -11.77
N PHE A 287 -9.11 0.58 -12.31
CA PHE A 287 -9.17 2.03 -12.12
C PHE A 287 -8.67 2.78 -13.38
N PRO A 288 -9.56 3.38 -14.19
CA PRO A 288 -9.18 4.27 -15.29
C PRO A 288 -8.73 5.66 -14.81
#